data_AF-A0A091MIX5-F1
#
_entry.id   AF-A0A091MIX5-F1
#
_cell.length_a   1.000
_cell.length_b   1.000
_cell.length_c   1.000
_cell.angle_alpha   90.00
_cell.angle_beta   90.00
_cell.angle_gamma   90.00
#
_symmetry.space_group_name_H-M   'P 1'
#
loop_
_entity.id
_entity.type
_entity.pdbx_description
1 polymer ?
#
loop_
_entity_poly.entity_id
_entity_poly.type
_entity_poly.pdbx_seq_one_letter_code
_entity_poly.pdbx_strand_id
1 'polypeptide(L)'
;ELEQFAKDLKHKRIMLGFTQADVGLALGILYGKMFSQTTICRFEALQLSFKNMCKLKPLLQRWLNEAENTDNMQELCNAEQVLAQARKRKRRTSIETNVKGTLESFFRKCVKPSPQEISQIAEDLNLDKDVVRVWFCNRRQKGKRL
;
A
#
# COMPACT_ATOMS: atom_id res chain seq x y z
N GLU A 1 12.63 2.53 21.18
CA GLU A 1 12.17 1.15 20.84
C GLU A 1 11.89 0.94 19.35
N LEU A 2 10.99 1.69 18.71
CA LEU A 2 10.69 1.54 17.27
C LEU A 2 11.88 1.81 16.34
N GLU A 3 12.69 2.82 16.67
CA GLU A 3 13.89 3.15 15.89
C GLU A 3 14.92 2.03 15.90
N GLN A 4 15.13 1.43 17.08
CA GLN A 4 16.03 0.30 17.25
C GLN A 4 15.52 -0.89 16.44
N PHE A 5 14.23 -1.23 16.58
CA PHE A 5 13.61 -2.30 15.81
C PHE A 5 13.74 -2.09 14.29
N ALA A 6 13.54 -0.87 13.78
CA ALA A 6 13.67 -0.58 12.36
C ALA A 6 15.11 -0.78 11.84
N LYS A 7 16.12 -0.41 12.65
CA LYS A 7 17.54 -0.65 12.34
C LYS A 7 17.86 -2.14 12.32
N ASP A 8 17.43 -2.87 13.36
CA ASP A 8 17.68 -4.31 13.50
C ASP A 8 17.01 -5.10 12.38
N LEU A 9 15.74 -4.80 12.08
CA LEU A 9 15.00 -5.38 10.96
C LEU A 9 15.76 -5.19 9.64
N LYS A 10 16.21 -3.97 9.35
CA LYS A 10 16.94 -3.67 8.11
C LYS A 10 18.25 -4.45 8.04
N HIS A 11 18.99 -4.48 9.14
CA HIS A 11 20.27 -5.20 9.22
C HIS A 11 20.08 -6.70 8.99
N LYS A 12 19.16 -7.32 9.72
CA LYS A 12 18.86 -8.76 9.61
C LYS A 12 18.32 -9.14 8.24
N ARG A 13 17.41 -8.35 7.68
CA ARG A 13 16.89 -8.55 6.33
C ARG A 13 18.01 -8.60 5.29
N ILE A 14 18.94 -7.64 5.34
CA ILE A 14 20.08 -7.59 4.41
C ILE A 14 21.01 -8.78 4.64
N MET A 15 21.31 -9.12 5.90
CA MET A 15 22.18 -10.23 6.26
C MET A 15 21.63 -11.59 5.78
N LEU A 16 20.31 -11.79 5.86
CA LEU A 16 19.62 -12.98 5.37
C LEU A 16 19.33 -12.95 3.84
N GLY A 17 19.78 -11.91 3.13
CA GLY A 17 19.65 -11.80 1.68
C GLY A 17 18.25 -11.46 1.15
N PHE A 18 17.32 -11.02 2.00
CA PHE A 18 15.96 -10.66 1.58
C PHE A 18 15.88 -9.23 1.03
N THR A 19 15.16 -9.04 -0.08
CA THR A 19 14.76 -7.71 -0.53
C THR A 19 13.57 -7.19 0.27
N GLN A 20 13.33 -5.88 0.23
CA GLN A 20 12.13 -5.29 0.83
C GLN A 20 10.83 -5.79 0.18
N ALA A 21 10.88 -6.20 -1.10
CA ALA A 21 9.74 -6.82 -1.76
C ALA A 21 9.46 -8.22 -1.20
N ASP A 22 10.51 -9.01 -0.97
CA ASP A 22 10.40 -10.37 -0.41
C ASP A 22 9.80 -10.35 0.98
N VAL A 23 10.20 -9.41 1.84
CA VAL A 23 9.57 -9.24 3.16
C VAL A 23 8.09 -8.90 3.04
N GLY A 24 7.75 -7.95 2.17
CA GLY A 24 6.35 -7.56 1.94
C GLY A 24 5.50 -8.70 1.41
N LEU A 25 6.11 -9.62 0.67
CA LEU A 25 5.50 -10.81 0.12
C LEU A 25 5.33 -11.93 1.15
N ALA A 26 6.39 -12.26 1.90
CA ALA A 26 6.35 -13.25 2.96
C ALA A 26 5.27 -12.93 4.01
N LEU A 27 5.13 -11.65 4.39
CA LEU A 27 4.03 -11.21 5.26
C LEU A 27 2.63 -11.45 4.67
N GLY A 28 2.52 -11.42 3.34
CA GLY A 28 1.31 -11.81 2.63
C GLY A 28 0.99 -13.28 2.82
N ILE A 29 1.98 -14.15 2.60
CA ILE A 29 1.85 -15.60 2.68
C ILE A 29 1.49 -16.01 4.11
N LEU A 30 2.28 -15.53 5.08
CA LEU A 30 2.19 -15.92 6.48
C LEU A 30 0.94 -15.36 7.19
N TYR A 31 0.55 -14.12 6.86
CA TYR A 31 -0.47 -13.39 7.65
C TYR A 31 -1.65 -12.85 6.80
N GLY A 32 -1.75 -13.26 5.54
CA GLY A 32 -2.85 -12.90 4.64
C GLY A 32 -2.85 -11.44 4.18
N LYS A 33 -1.78 -10.68 4.44
CA LYS A 33 -1.70 -9.25 4.12
C LYS A 33 -0.38 -8.87 3.47
N MET A 34 -0.41 -8.75 2.15
CA MET A 34 0.76 -8.31 1.39
C MET A 34 1.04 -6.82 1.59
N PHE A 35 2.32 -6.51 1.74
CA PHE A 35 2.83 -5.15 1.74
C PHE A 35 3.69 -4.90 0.49
N SER A 36 3.69 -3.66 0.01
CA SER A 36 4.59 -3.27 -1.08
C SER A 36 6.01 -3.05 -0.55
N GLN A 37 7.01 -3.19 -1.42
CA GLN A 37 8.38 -2.75 -1.15
C GLN A 37 8.42 -1.34 -0.52
N THR A 38 7.65 -0.39 -1.07
CA THR A 38 7.56 0.99 -0.54
C THR A 38 7.07 1.05 0.91
N THR A 39 6.22 0.11 1.35
CA THR A 39 5.76 0.06 2.74
C THR A 39 6.89 -0.34 3.66
N ILE A 40 7.65 -1.37 3.30
CA ILE A 40 8.81 -1.84 4.07
C ILE A 40 9.89 -0.76 4.10
N CYS A 41 10.20 -0.15 2.95
CA CYS A 41 11.14 0.95 2.86
C CYS A 41 10.77 2.14 3.78
N ARG A 42 9.51 2.55 3.80
CA ARG A 42 9.06 3.64 4.69
C ARG A 42 9.06 3.25 6.15
N PHE A 43 8.84 1.97 6.49
CA PHE A 43 8.97 1.49 7.86
C PHE A 43 10.44 1.57 8.32
N GLU A 44 11.37 1.02 7.53
CA GLU A 44 12.82 1.07 7.82
C GLU A 44 13.35 2.50 7.95
N ALA A 45 12.81 3.43 7.15
CA ALA A 45 13.19 4.84 7.19
C ALA A 45 12.41 5.68 8.23
N LEU A 46 11.54 5.07 9.05
CA LEU A 46 10.69 5.76 10.02
C LEU A 46 9.76 6.84 9.40
N GLN A 47 9.40 6.67 8.13
CA GLN A 47 8.60 7.62 7.35
C GLN A 47 7.10 7.28 7.33
N LEU A 48 6.63 6.45 8.25
CA LEU A 48 5.21 6.21 8.49
C LEU A 48 4.76 6.96 9.73
N SER A 49 3.46 7.22 9.84
CA SER A 49 2.91 7.76 11.09
C SER A 49 3.14 6.77 12.24
N PHE A 50 3.29 7.28 13.46
CA PHE A 50 3.50 6.46 14.65
C PHE A 50 2.46 5.33 14.77
N LYS A 51 1.17 5.66 14.56
CA LYS A 51 0.08 4.68 14.57
C LYS A 51 0.26 3.57 13.53
N ASN A 52 0.78 3.88 12.34
CA ASN A 52 1.06 2.87 11.31
C ASN A 52 2.30 2.05 11.64
N MET A 53 3.34 2.67 12.20
CA MET A 53 4.53 1.96 12.70
C MET A 53 4.13 0.92 13.75
N CYS A 54 3.35 1.32 14.76
CA CYS A 54 2.90 0.40 15.81
C CYS A 54 2.05 -0.77 15.27
N LYS A 55 1.28 -0.55 14.21
CA LYS A 55 0.50 -1.61 13.55
C LYS A 55 1.36 -2.59 12.76
N LEU A 56 2.46 -2.13 12.18
CA LEU A 56 3.35 -2.97 11.35
C LEU A 56 4.39 -3.72 12.16
N LYS A 57 4.89 -3.12 13.25
CA LYS A 57 5.91 -3.73 14.12
C LYS A 57 5.60 -5.18 14.50
N PRO A 58 4.43 -5.56 15.04
CA PRO A 58 4.20 -6.95 15.46
C PRO A 58 4.23 -7.95 14.29
N LEU A 59 3.86 -7.53 13.08
CA LEU A 59 3.92 -8.40 11.89
C LEU A 59 5.38 -8.61 11.45
N LEU A 60 6.16 -7.52 11.43
CA LEU A 60 7.58 -7.56 11.04
C LEU A 60 8.44 -8.29 12.07
N GLN A 61 8.10 -8.18 13.36
CA GLN A 61 8.82 -8.90 14.42
C GLN A 61 8.61 -10.41 14.30
N ARG A 62 7.38 -10.86 14.01
CA ARG A 62 7.11 -12.28 13.82
C ARG A 62 7.84 -12.83 12.60
N TRP A 63 7.78 -12.11 11.47
CA TRP A 63 8.55 -12.47 10.28
C TRP A 63 10.05 -12.57 10.58
N LEU A 64 10.60 -11.60 11.33
CA LEU A 64 12.01 -11.60 11.67
C LEU A 64 12.39 -12.84 12.50
N ASN A 65 11.58 -13.18 13.50
CA ASN A 65 11.80 -14.37 14.32
C ASN A 65 11.72 -15.66 13.48
N GLU A 66 10.77 -15.75 12.55
CA GLU A 66 10.62 -16.93 11.68
C GLU A 66 11.78 -17.06 10.68
N ALA A 67 12.26 -15.94 10.13
CA ALA A 67 13.39 -15.87 9.22
C ALA A 67 14.73 -16.24 9.88
N GLU A 68 14.87 -16.02 11.20
CA GLU A 68 16.06 -16.43 11.95
C GLU A 68 16.09 -17.92 12.31
N ASN A 69 14.93 -18.58 12.38
CA ASN A 69 14.81 -19.98 12.83
C ASN A 69 14.65 -20.99 11.68
N THR A 70 14.47 -20.54 10.44
CA THR A 70 14.11 -21.40 9.31
C THR A 70 15.14 -21.28 8.19
N ASP A 71 15.97 -22.30 8.01
CA ASP A 71 16.95 -22.37 6.90
C ASP A 71 16.27 -22.35 5.51
N ASN A 72 14.99 -22.75 5.43
CA ASN A 72 14.22 -22.85 4.18
C ASN A 72 13.21 -21.71 3.95
N MET A 73 13.32 -20.55 4.63
CA MET A 73 12.38 -19.43 4.40
C MET A 73 12.41 -18.89 2.96
N GLN A 74 13.55 -19.02 2.26
CA GLN A 74 13.62 -18.73 0.82
C GLN A 74 12.65 -19.60 -0.01
N GLU A 75 12.38 -20.84 0.38
CA GLU A 75 11.47 -21.75 -0.33
C GLU A 75 10.00 -21.41 -0.11
N LEU A 76 9.67 -20.73 0.99
CA LEU A 76 8.29 -20.32 1.30
C LEU A 76 7.78 -19.23 0.34
N CYS A 77 8.67 -18.50 -0.34
CA CYS A 77 8.34 -17.58 -1.44
C CYS A 77 8.12 -18.33 -2.76
N ASN A 78 7.45 -19.49 -2.73
CA ASN A 78 7.13 -20.23 -3.93
C ASN A 78 6.23 -19.36 -4.84
N ALA A 79 6.74 -19.04 -6.04
CA ALA A 79 6.25 -17.97 -6.91
C ALA A 79 4.75 -18.11 -7.27
N GLU A 80 4.22 -19.34 -7.23
CA GLU A 80 2.84 -19.65 -7.56
C GLU A 80 1.84 -19.26 -6.46
N GLN A 81 2.18 -19.51 -5.18
CA GLN A 81 1.35 -19.06 -4.05
C GLN A 81 1.37 -17.53 -3.89
N VAL A 82 2.54 -16.95 -4.16
CA VAL A 82 2.80 -15.51 -4.25
C VAL A 82 1.89 -14.85 -5.28
N LEU A 83 1.83 -15.39 -6.50
CA LEU A 83 0.99 -14.87 -7.58
C LEU A 83 -0.51 -14.98 -7.25
N ALA A 84 -0.94 -16.07 -6.62
CA ALA A 84 -2.33 -16.27 -6.22
C ALA A 84 -2.78 -15.24 -5.17
N GLN A 85 -1.92 -14.93 -4.19
CA GLN A 85 -2.23 -13.89 -3.21
C GLN A 85 -2.10 -12.47 -3.79
N ALA A 86 -1.11 -12.22 -4.67
CA ALA A 86 -0.94 -10.95 -5.40
C ALA A 86 -2.23 -10.52 -6.12
N ARG A 87 -2.95 -11.48 -6.70
CA ARG A 87 -4.23 -11.27 -7.39
C ARG A 87 -5.38 -10.86 -6.46
N LYS A 88 -5.34 -11.23 -5.17
CA LYS A 88 -6.40 -10.90 -4.19
C LYS A 88 -6.33 -9.44 -3.72
N ARG A 89 -5.22 -8.73 -3.91
CA ARG A 89 -5.11 -7.31 -3.51
C ARG A 89 -5.71 -6.39 -4.58
N LYS A 90 -6.61 -5.51 -4.16
CA LYS A 90 -7.14 -4.44 -5.02
C LYS A 90 -5.98 -3.58 -5.53
N ARG A 91 -5.74 -3.62 -6.85
CA ARG A 91 -4.72 -2.78 -7.49
C ARG A 91 -5.14 -1.32 -7.42
N ARG A 92 -4.14 -0.44 -7.31
CA ARG A 92 -4.37 1.00 -7.35
C ARG A 92 -4.74 1.40 -8.78
N THR A 93 -5.87 2.07 -8.95
CA THR A 93 -6.24 2.68 -10.23
C THR A 93 -5.28 3.84 -10.53
N SER A 94 -4.62 3.79 -11.69
CA SER A 94 -3.88 4.93 -12.24
C SER A 94 -4.85 5.79 -13.03
N ILE A 95 -4.93 7.08 -12.73
CA ILE A 95 -5.78 8.03 -13.46
C ILE A 95 -4.86 8.83 -14.38
N GLU A 96 -5.13 8.76 -15.68
CA GLU A 96 -4.35 9.45 -16.71
C GLU A 96 -4.41 10.98 -16.54
N THR A 97 -3.40 11.67 -17.07
CA THR A 97 -3.22 13.13 -16.87
C THR A 97 -4.37 13.95 -17.48
N ASN A 98 -4.85 13.56 -18.66
CA ASN A 98 -6.04 14.12 -19.33
C ASN A 98 -7.29 13.98 -18.45
N VAL A 99 -7.59 12.77 -17.98
CA VAL A 99 -8.76 12.46 -17.13
C VAL A 99 -8.69 13.24 -15.81
N LYS A 100 -7.49 13.34 -15.22
CA LYS A 100 -7.26 14.17 -14.03
C LYS A 100 -7.54 15.65 -14.29
N GLY A 101 -7.17 16.18 -15.45
CA GLY A 101 -7.50 17.55 -15.86
C GLY A 101 -9.01 17.78 -15.91
N THR A 102 -9.75 16.84 -16.50
CA THR A 102 -11.21 16.90 -16.56
C THR A 102 -11.86 16.80 -15.18
N LEU A 103 -11.38 15.91 -14.30
CA LEU A 103 -11.83 15.81 -12.92
C LEU A 103 -11.60 17.11 -12.13
N GLU A 104 -10.46 17.78 -12.32
CA GLU A 104 -10.20 19.10 -11.72
C GLU A 104 -11.16 20.18 -12.23
N SER A 105 -11.53 20.16 -13.52
CA SER A 105 -12.55 21.05 -14.10
C SER A 105 -13.92 20.84 -13.44
N PHE A 106 -14.37 19.58 -13.32
CA PHE A 106 -15.61 19.26 -12.59
C PHE A 106 -15.54 19.70 -11.12
N PHE A 107 -14.40 19.48 -10.45
CA PHE A 107 -14.21 19.89 -9.06
C PHE A 107 -14.33 21.39 -8.84
N ARG A 108 -13.87 22.21 -9.78
CA ARG A 108 -14.03 23.69 -9.71
C ARG A 108 -15.49 24.12 -9.83
N LYS A 109 -16.30 23.39 -10.60
CA LYS A 109 -17.75 23.66 -10.73
C LYS A 109 -18.52 23.18 -9.50
N CYS A 110 -18.23 21.97 -9.02
CA CYS A 110 -18.89 21.38 -7.87
C CYS A 110 -17.90 20.56 -7.02
N VAL A 111 -17.60 21.04 -5.81
CA VAL A 111 -16.63 20.42 -4.88
C VAL A 111 -17.19 19.17 -4.19
N LYS A 112 -18.53 19.06 -4.09
CA LYS A 112 -19.27 17.97 -3.47
C LYS A 112 -20.39 17.49 -4.41
N PRO A 113 -20.04 16.83 -5.52
CA PRO A 113 -21.05 16.27 -6.41
C PRO A 113 -21.91 15.24 -5.67
N SER A 114 -23.20 15.23 -5.98
CA SER A 114 -24.18 14.25 -5.55
C SER A 114 -23.85 12.84 -6.07
N PRO A 115 -24.44 11.78 -5.50
CA PRO A 115 -24.24 10.41 -6.00
C PRO A 115 -24.64 10.20 -7.46
N GLN A 116 -25.57 10.99 -7.98
CA GLN A 116 -26.02 10.97 -9.37
C GLN A 116 -24.97 11.64 -10.27
N GLU A 117 -24.50 12.82 -9.90
CA GLU A 117 -23.40 13.50 -10.62
C GLU A 117 -22.12 12.67 -10.64
N ILE A 118 -21.80 11.97 -9.54
CA ILE A 118 -20.66 11.04 -9.49
C ILE A 118 -20.83 9.89 -10.49
N SER A 119 -22.05 9.33 -10.62
CA SER A 119 -22.31 8.32 -11.65
C SER A 119 -22.11 8.88 -13.05
N GLN A 120 -22.65 10.06 -13.35
CA GLN A 120 -22.52 10.69 -14.66
C GLN A 120 -21.05 10.96 -15.02
N ILE A 121 -20.28 11.54 -14.10
CA ILE A 121 -18.84 11.81 -14.31
C ILE A 121 -18.07 10.50 -14.53
N ALA A 122 -18.46 9.42 -13.84
CA ALA A 122 -17.83 8.11 -14.00
C ALA A 122 -18.10 7.51 -15.38
N GLU A 123 -19.34 7.62 -15.88
CA GLU A 123 -19.71 7.22 -17.25
C GLU A 123 -18.98 8.06 -18.30
N ASP A 124 -19.00 9.38 -18.17
CA ASP A 124 -18.35 10.31 -19.10
C ASP A 124 -16.83 10.07 -19.22
N LEU A 125 -16.18 9.67 -18.13
CA LEU A 125 -14.74 9.41 -18.06
C LEU A 125 -14.38 7.93 -18.20
N ASN A 126 -15.37 7.05 -18.38
CA ASN A 126 -15.21 5.59 -18.40
C ASN A 126 -14.39 5.07 -17.19
N LEU A 127 -14.73 5.54 -15.99
CA LEU A 127 -14.12 5.15 -14.72
C LEU A 127 -15.12 4.43 -13.82
N ASP A 128 -14.62 3.64 -12.88
CA ASP A 128 -15.46 3.11 -11.79
C ASP A 128 -15.98 4.26 -10.92
N LYS A 129 -17.28 4.23 -10.59
CA LYS A 129 -17.95 5.19 -9.71
C LYS A 129 -17.20 5.40 -8.39
N ASP A 130 -16.65 4.34 -7.81
CA ASP A 130 -15.87 4.43 -6.58
C ASP A 130 -14.55 5.17 -6.76
N VAL A 131 -13.91 5.06 -7.93
CA VAL A 131 -12.68 5.80 -8.25
C VAL A 131 -12.96 7.29 -8.28
N VAL A 132 -14.04 7.71 -8.96
CA VAL A 132 -14.45 9.13 -9.01
C VAL A 132 -14.80 9.63 -7.62
N ARG A 133 -15.65 8.90 -6.87
CA ARG A 133 -16.02 9.25 -5.50
C ARG A 133 -14.81 9.45 -4.58
N VAL A 134 -13.87 8.49 -4.59
CA VAL A 134 -12.65 8.53 -3.78
C VAL A 134 -11.73 9.66 -4.24
N TRP A 135 -11.65 9.93 -5.54
CA TRP A 135 -10.88 11.04 -6.08
C TRP A 135 -11.38 12.38 -5.52
N PHE A 136 -12.69 12.65 -5.56
CA PHE A 136 -13.27 13.87 -4.98
C PHE A 136 -13.02 13.98 -3.47
N CYS A 137 -13.16 12.87 -2.73
CA CYS A 137 -12.83 12.83 -1.30
C CYS A 137 -11.36 13.21 -1.03
N ASN A 138 -10.42 12.59 -1.73
CA ASN A 138 -9.00 12.87 -1.59
C ASN A 138 -8.65 14.30 -2.02
N ARG A 139 -9.29 14.79 -3.09
CA ARG A 139 -9.07 16.15 -3.61
C ARG A 139 -9.54 17.22 -2.63
N ARG A 140 -10.68 17.01 -1.95
CA ARG A 140 -11.15 17.87 -0.85
C ARG A 140 -10.19 17.86 0.35
N GLN A 141 -9.68 16.68 0.72
CA GLN A 141 -8.71 16.59 1.82
C GLN A 141 -7.40 17.32 1.50
N LYS A 142 -6.93 17.25 0.24
CA LYS A 142 -5.74 17.98 -0.20
C LYS A 142 -5.89 19.50 -0.02
N GLY A 143 -7.07 20.04 -0.33
CA GLY A 143 -7.34 21.48 -0.15
C GLY A 143 -7.37 21.98 1.29
N LYS A 144 -7.49 21.08 2.29
CA LYS A 144 -7.44 21.44 3.72
C LYS A 144 -6.02 21.39 4.32
N ARG A 145 -5.05 20.87 3.56
CA ARG A 145 -3.66 20.68 4.02
C ARG A 145 -2.71 21.76 3.50
N LEU A 146 -3.21 22.60 2.59
CA LEU A 146 -2.57 23.82 2.09
C LEU A 146 -3.20 24.99 2.85
#